data_AF-A0A7R9GKU4-F1
#
_entry.id   AF-A0A7R9GKU4-F1
#
_cell.length_a   1.000
_cell.length_b   1.000
_cell.length_c   1.000
_cell.angle_alpha   90.00
_cell.angle_beta   90.00
_cell.angle_gamma   90.00
#
_symmetry.space_group_name_H-M   'P 1'
#
loop_
_entity.id
_entity.type
_entity.pdbx_description
1 polymer ?
#
loop_
_entity_poly.entity_id
_entity_poly.type
_entity_poly.pdbx_seq_one_letter_code
_entity_poly.pdbx_strand_id
1 'polypeptide(L)'
;VVEELIKAAEWFEKSERWECLLEVYRLVTPFYEAKRDFAALSECFSRLQFACKKVSDSNYAKRRLLGTYFRVAFYGEGFFDAMSGRSFLYKEPKVTSLAEFSERIMDIFTEKFGKGVVRIIQDSSPVNLDELDPQMAHIQITHVTPFFDEHESVTRVSEFERNHNIS
;
A
#
# COMPACT_ATOMS: atom_id res chain seq x y z
N VAL A 1 23.70 11.66 -1.47
CA VAL A 1 22.49 12.03 -2.26
C VAL A 1 22.29 11.08 -3.44
N VAL A 2 23.21 11.00 -4.41
CA VAL A 2 23.07 10.08 -5.57
C VAL A 2 22.91 8.61 -5.14
N GLU A 3 23.72 8.13 -4.20
CA GLU A 3 23.62 6.74 -3.70
C GLU A 3 22.25 6.40 -3.11
N GLU A 4 21.68 7.31 -2.33
CA GLU A 4 20.34 7.12 -1.74
C GLU A 4 19.24 7.12 -2.81
N LEU A 5 19.39 7.94 -3.86
CA LEU A 5 18.47 7.92 -5.01
C LEU A 5 18.57 6.59 -5.76
N ILE A 6 19.76 6.04 -5.97
CA ILE A 6 19.94 4.72 -6.59
C ILE A 6 19.30 3.62 -5.74
N LYS A 7 19.51 3.63 -4.41
CA LYS A 7 18.84 2.69 -3.50
C LYS A 7 17.32 2.82 -3.57
N ALA A 8 16.78 4.04 -3.66
CA ALA A 8 15.35 4.26 -3.83
C ALA A 8 14.84 3.68 -5.16
N ALA A 9 15.59 3.85 -6.26
CA ALA A 9 15.24 3.24 -7.55
C ALA A 9 15.16 1.71 -7.47
N GLU A 10 16.09 1.05 -6.76
CA GLU A 10 16.07 -0.39 -6.54
C GLU A 10 14.82 -0.85 -5.78
N TRP A 11 14.40 -0.09 -4.75
CA TRP A 11 13.17 -0.39 -4.01
C TRP A 11 11.92 -0.17 -4.85
N PHE A 12 11.87 0.90 -5.65
CA PHE A 12 10.77 1.12 -6.58
C PHE A 12 10.64 -0.02 -7.59
N GLU A 13 11.76 -0.48 -8.14
CA GLU A 13 11.79 -1.59 -9.09
C GLU A 13 11.26 -2.88 -8.47
N LYS A 14 11.75 -3.24 -7.26
CA LYS A 14 11.28 -4.41 -6.50
C LYS A 14 9.80 -4.33 -6.13
N SER A 15 9.28 -3.13 -5.92
CA SER A 15 7.87 -2.87 -5.61
C SER A 15 6.98 -2.78 -6.84
N GLU A 16 7.52 -3.01 -8.04
CA GLU A 16 6.81 -2.89 -9.32
C GLU A 16 6.24 -1.48 -9.55
N ARG A 17 6.96 -0.45 -9.09
CA ARG A 17 6.65 0.99 -9.31
C ARG A 17 7.60 1.58 -10.34
N TRP A 18 7.60 1.00 -11.54
CA TRP A 18 8.58 1.32 -12.59
C TRP A 18 8.45 2.76 -13.10
N GLU A 19 7.26 3.36 -13.03
CA GLU A 19 7.00 4.75 -13.38
C GLU A 19 7.82 5.70 -12.49
N CYS A 20 8.05 5.36 -11.22
CA CYS A 20 8.87 6.15 -10.29
C CYS A 20 10.36 6.17 -10.67
N LEU A 21 10.86 5.15 -11.41
CA LEU A 21 12.27 5.13 -11.84
C LEU A 21 12.57 6.30 -12.77
N LEU A 22 11.61 6.71 -13.60
CA LEU A 22 11.77 7.87 -14.50
C LEU A 22 12.08 9.14 -13.72
N GLU A 23 11.34 9.39 -12.65
CA GLU A 23 11.53 10.56 -11.80
C GLU A 23 12.85 10.51 -11.02
N VAL A 24 13.22 9.33 -10.50
CA VAL A 24 14.49 9.17 -9.78
C VAL A 24 15.69 9.37 -10.72
N TYR A 25 15.71 8.71 -11.88
CA TYR A 25 16.84 8.83 -12.79
C TYR A 25 16.93 10.22 -13.44
N ARG A 26 15.81 10.94 -13.62
CA ARG A 26 15.83 12.37 -14.02
C ARG A 26 16.65 13.23 -13.06
N LEU A 27 16.65 12.90 -11.76
CA LEU A 27 17.47 13.59 -10.76
C LEU A 27 18.92 13.10 -10.75
N VAL A 28 19.17 11.84 -11.10
CA VAL A 28 20.50 11.22 -11.01
C VAL A 28 21.38 11.50 -12.23
N THR A 29 20.83 11.43 -13.45
CA THR A 29 21.62 11.56 -14.69
C THR A 29 22.44 12.85 -14.77
N PRO A 30 21.96 14.04 -14.35
CA PRO A 30 22.76 15.27 -14.42
C PRO A 30 24.07 15.19 -13.62
N PHE A 31 24.10 14.42 -12.53
CA PHE A 31 25.32 14.23 -11.73
C PHE A 31 26.38 13.42 -12.48
N TYR A 32 25.96 12.38 -13.21
CA TYR A 32 26.90 11.57 -14.00
C TYR A 32 27.33 12.28 -15.28
N GLU A 33 26.46 13.08 -15.90
CA GLU A 33 26.80 13.97 -17.01
C GLU A 33 27.88 14.99 -16.63
N ALA A 34 27.72 15.66 -15.48
CA ALA A 34 28.70 16.62 -14.98
C ALA A 34 30.08 15.97 -14.73
N LYS A 35 30.09 14.70 -14.32
CA LYS A 35 31.32 13.90 -14.12
C LYS A 35 31.84 13.26 -15.41
N ARG A 36 31.10 13.31 -16.51
CA ARG A 36 31.36 12.59 -17.76
C ARG A 36 31.51 11.07 -17.55
N ASP A 37 30.75 10.53 -16.58
CA ASP A 37 30.72 9.11 -16.28
C ASP A 37 29.71 8.40 -17.20
N PHE A 38 30.13 8.17 -18.45
CA PHE A 38 29.28 7.56 -19.47
C PHE A 38 28.95 6.08 -19.18
N ALA A 39 29.78 5.39 -18.39
CA ALA A 39 29.48 4.03 -17.96
C ALA A 39 28.27 4.00 -17.02
N ALA A 40 28.25 4.88 -16.02
CA ALA A 40 27.10 5.02 -15.12
C ALA A 40 25.85 5.52 -15.86
N LEU A 41 25.99 6.44 -16.82
CA LEU A 41 24.87 6.88 -17.66
C LEU A 41 24.28 5.75 -18.50
N SER A 42 25.12 4.92 -19.13
CA SER A 42 24.69 3.75 -19.89
C SER A 42 23.83 2.80 -19.03
N GLU A 43 24.25 2.56 -17.78
CA GLU A 43 23.49 1.74 -16.84
C GLU A 43 22.15 2.40 -16.47
N CYS A 44 22.14 3.71 -16.19
CA CYS A 44 20.90 4.45 -15.91
C CYS A 44 19.90 4.32 -17.07
N PHE A 45 20.35 4.56 -18.30
CA PHE A 45 19.48 4.47 -19.48
C PHE A 45 19.01 3.03 -19.76
N SER A 46 19.84 2.02 -19.49
CA SER A 46 19.45 0.61 -19.61
C SER A 46 18.33 0.26 -18.62
N ARG A 47 18.42 0.74 -17.38
CA ARG A 47 17.36 0.56 -16.37
C ARG A 47 16.08 1.33 -16.72
N LEU A 48 16.21 2.53 -17.28
CA LEU A 48 15.06 3.28 -17.79
C LEU A 48 14.36 2.55 -18.96
N GLN A 49 15.13 1.99 -19.90
CA GLN A 49 14.58 1.18 -20.98
C GLN A 49 13.81 -0.03 -20.42
N PHE A 50 14.40 -0.73 -19.44
CA PHE A 50 13.75 -1.83 -18.75
C PHE A 50 12.44 -1.41 -18.08
N ALA A 51 12.45 -0.29 -17.35
CA ALA A 51 11.27 0.25 -16.69
C ALA A 51 10.15 0.57 -17.70
N CYS A 52 10.45 1.30 -18.77
CA CYS A 52 9.47 1.63 -19.82
C CYS A 52 8.87 0.38 -20.47
N LYS A 53 9.70 -0.64 -20.74
CA LYS A 53 9.23 -1.92 -21.28
C LYS A 53 8.27 -2.60 -20.32
N LYS A 54 8.63 -2.68 -19.03
CA LYS A 54 7.78 -3.28 -18.00
C LYS A 54 6.45 -2.56 -17.84
N VAL A 55 6.44 -1.22 -17.85
CA VAL A 55 5.21 -0.41 -17.84
C VAL A 55 4.33 -0.76 -19.03
N SER A 56 4.89 -0.72 -20.24
CA SER A 56 4.17 -1.05 -21.49
C SER A 56 3.57 -2.45 -21.45
N ASP A 57 4.36 -3.47 -21.10
CA ASP A 57 3.92 -4.87 -21.04
C ASP A 57 2.80 -5.05 -20.00
N SER A 58 2.94 -4.41 -18.83
CA SER A 58 1.95 -4.51 -17.77
C SER A 58 0.62 -3.83 -18.09
N ASN A 59 0.65 -2.68 -18.77
CA ASN A 59 -0.55 -1.97 -19.22
C ASN A 59 -1.34 -2.79 -20.24
N TYR A 60 -0.64 -3.50 -21.14
CA TYR A 60 -1.28 -4.40 -22.09
C TYR A 60 -1.88 -5.63 -21.41
N ALA A 61 -1.13 -6.25 -20.48
CA ALA A 61 -1.54 -7.48 -19.83
C ALA A 61 -2.58 -7.30 -18.70
N LYS A 62 -2.69 -6.10 -18.10
CA LYS A 62 -3.51 -5.78 -16.91
C LYS A 62 -3.28 -6.76 -15.74
N ARG A 63 -2.01 -7.10 -15.47
CA ARG A 63 -1.62 -8.10 -14.46
C ARG A 63 -0.99 -7.50 -13.20
N ARG A 64 -0.87 -6.17 -13.07
CA ARG A 64 -0.06 -5.57 -12.00
C ARG A 64 -0.87 -5.36 -10.73
N LEU A 65 -0.78 -6.33 -9.81
CA LEU A 65 -1.50 -6.27 -8.55
C LEU A 65 -0.72 -5.43 -7.52
N LEU A 66 -1.09 -4.16 -7.37
CA LEU A 66 -0.39 -3.17 -6.52
C LEU A 66 -0.86 -3.14 -5.05
N GLY A 67 -1.86 -3.94 -4.71
CA GLY A 67 -2.33 -4.18 -3.35
C GLY A 67 -3.83 -4.02 -3.18
N THR A 68 -4.33 -4.49 -2.04
CA THR A 68 -5.70 -4.29 -1.56
C THR A 68 -5.70 -3.43 -0.31
N TYR A 69 -6.83 -2.77 -0.02
CA TYR A 69 -6.95 -1.84 1.10
C TYR A 69 -8.06 -2.25 2.05
N PHE A 70 -7.80 -2.12 3.35
CA PHE A 70 -8.75 -2.43 4.41
C PHE A 70 -8.82 -1.29 5.41
N ARG A 71 -10.02 -0.82 5.72
CA ARG A 71 -10.25 -0.01 6.92
C ARG A 71 -10.33 -0.96 8.12
N VAL A 72 -9.51 -0.73 9.13
CA VAL A 72 -9.52 -1.49 10.38
C VAL A 72 -9.79 -0.53 11.52
N ALA A 73 -10.89 -0.74 12.25
CA ALA A 73 -11.26 0.04 13.43
C ALA A 73 -11.21 -0.83 14.68
N PHE A 74 -10.72 -0.26 15.77
CA PHE A 74 -10.49 -0.96 17.03
C PHE A 74 -11.44 -0.45 18.10
N TYR A 75 -12.05 -1.35 18.88
CA TYR A 75 -12.95 -0.99 19.97
C TYR A 75 -12.71 -1.89 21.20
N GLY A 76 -12.62 -1.27 22.37
CA GLY A 76 -12.37 -1.95 23.65
C GLY A 76 -11.22 -1.27 24.40
N GLU A 77 -11.56 -0.31 25.26
CA GLU A 77 -10.57 0.52 25.97
C GLU A 77 -9.59 -0.32 26.79
N GLY A 78 -10.07 -1.39 27.46
CA GLY A 78 -9.23 -2.29 28.25
C GLY A 78 -8.17 -3.07 27.44
N PHE A 79 -8.31 -3.14 26.11
CA PHE A 79 -7.41 -3.89 25.23
C PHE A 79 -6.57 -2.97 24.33
N PHE A 80 -7.19 -1.91 23.80
CA PHE A 80 -6.61 -1.04 22.79
C PHE A 80 -6.18 0.33 23.32
N ASP A 81 -6.57 0.70 24.55
CA ASP A 81 -6.22 1.98 25.16
C ASP A 81 -6.48 3.16 24.19
N ALA A 82 -5.46 3.98 23.90
CA ALA A 82 -5.57 5.12 22.99
C ALA A 82 -5.97 4.75 21.55
N MET A 83 -5.88 3.48 21.16
CA MET A 83 -6.31 2.98 19.84
C MET A 83 -7.81 2.67 19.79
N SER A 84 -8.49 2.54 20.93
CA SER A 84 -9.94 2.33 20.98
C SER A 84 -10.67 3.52 20.34
N GLY A 85 -11.64 3.23 19.48
CA GLY A 85 -12.37 4.21 18.69
C GLY A 85 -11.62 4.76 17.47
N ARG A 86 -10.38 4.33 17.20
CA ARG A 86 -9.61 4.77 16.03
C ARG A 86 -9.70 3.77 14.89
N SER A 87 -9.65 4.30 13.67
CA SER A 87 -9.58 3.50 12.43
C SER A 87 -8.34 3.84 11.61
N PHE A 88 -7.83 2.84 10.91
CA PHE A 88 -6.63 2.94 10.09
C PHE A 88 -6.86 2.29 8.73
N LEU A 89 -6.15 2.78 7.72
CA LEU A 89 -6.06 2.17 6.40
C LEU A 89 -4.86 1.23 6.36
N TYR A 90 -5.12 -0.06 6.14
CA TYR A 90 -4.13 -1.09 5.93
C TYR A 90 -3.99 -1.35 4.43
N LYS A 91 -2.74 -1.40 3.95
CA LYS A 91 -2.41 -1.75 2.57
C LYS A 91 -1.79 -3.15 2.56
N GLU A 92 -2.48 -4.08 1.93
CA GLU A 92 -2.08 -5.47 1.80
C GLU A 92 -1.43 -5.75 0.43
N PRO A 93 -0.56 -6.77 0.33
CA PRO A 93 0.08 -7.13 -0.93
C PRO A 93 -0.92 -7.77 -1.90
N LYS A 94 -0.72 -7.50 -3.19
CA LYS A 94 -1.39 -8.21 -4.30
C LYS A 94 -2.92 -8.21 -4.16
N VAL A 95 -3.52 -9.38 -3.98
CA VAL A 95 -4.96 -9.65 -3.95
C VAL A 95 -5.36 -10.37 -2.66
N THR A 96 -4.81 -9.94 -1.53
CA THR A 96 -5.21 -10.44 -0.21
C THR A 96 -6.70 -10.24 -0.01
N SER A 97 -7.39 -11.33 0.34
CA SER A 97 -8.85 -11.35 0.55
C SER A 97 -9.23 -10.84 1.95
N LEU A 98 -10.48 -10.40 2.11
CA LEU A 98 -10.99 -10.00 3.43
C LEU A 98 -10.90 -11.14 4.44
N ALA A 99 -11.15 -12.38 4.03
CA ALA A 99 -11.10 -13.55 4.90
C ALA A 99 -9.68 -13.81 5.39
N GLU A 100 -8.71 -13.88 4.47
CA GLU A 100 -7.28 -14.06 4.78
C GLU A 100 -6.77 -12.97 5.71
N PHE A 101 -7.09 -11.71 5.41
CA PHE A 101 -6.66 -10.58 6.24
C PHE A 101 -7.32 -10.61 7.63
N SER A 102 -8.61 -10.91 7.70
CA SER A 102 -9.35 -10.96 8.97
C SER A 102 -8.86 -12.07 9.88
N GLU A 103 -8.59 -13.26 9.32
CA GLU A 103 -8.02 -14.39 10.05
C GLU A 103 -6.65 -14.01 10.62
N ARG A 104 -5.76 -13.43 9.79
CA ARG A 104 -4.44 -13.02 10.22
C ARG A 104 -4.46 -11.95 11.32
N ILE A 105 -5.36 -10.97 11.23
CA ILE A 105 -5.54 -9.94 12.26
C ILE A 105 -6.09 -10.58 13.55
N MET A 106 -7.09 -11.46 13.43
CA MET A 106 -7.66 -12.17 14.56
C MET A 106 -6.59 -12.99 15.30
N ASP A 107 -5.73 -13.71 14.58
CA ASP A 107 -4.65 -14.52 15.15
C ASP A 107 -3.65 -13.66 15.93
N ILE A 108 -3.19 -12.55 15.35
CA ILE A 108 -2.24 -11.61 16.00
C ILE A 108 -2.79 -11.10 17.33
N PHE A 109 -4.07 -10.67 17.36
CA PHE A 109 -4.66 -10.14 18.57
C PHE A 109 -5.09 -11.22 19.55
N THR A 110 -5.41 -12.42 19.07
CA THR A 110 -5.69 -13.59 19.92
C THR A 110 -4.42 -14.05 20.63
N GLU A 111 -3.27 -14.04 19.96
CA GLU A 111 -1.97 -14.31 20.56
C GLU A 111 -1.64 -13.26 21.64
N LYS A 112 -1.98 -11.99 21.38
CA LYS A 112 -1.73 -10.88 22.31
C LYS A 112 -2.64 -10.88 23.55
N PHE A 113 -3.94 -11.09 23.37
CA PHE A 113 -4.95 -10.88 24.43
C PHE A 113 -5.50 -12.18 25.02
N GLY A 114 -5.30 -13.31 24.34
CA GLY A 114 -5.80 -14.61 24.76
C GLY A 114 -6.94 -15.13 23.89
N LYS A 115 -7.22 -16.43 24.03
CA LYS A 115 -8.30 -17.09 23.29
C LYS A 115 -9.66 -16.68 23.82
N GLY A 116 -10.59 -16.41 22.90
CA GLY A 116 -11.99 -16.14 23.22
C GLY A 116 -12.28 -14.70 23.66
N VAL A 117 -11.29 -13.79 23.67
CA VAL A 117 -11.50 -12.37 24.02
C VAL A 117 -11.53 -11.43 22.80
N VAL A 118 -11.18 -11.91 21.61
CA VAL A 118 -11.17 -11.11 20.38
C VAL A 118 -12.39 -11.43 19.50
N ARG A 119 -13.04 -10.41 18.95
CA ARG A 119 -14.13 -10.55 17.97
C ARG A 119 -13.91 -9.67 16.75
N ILE A 120 -14.12 -10.26 15.58
CA ILE A 120 -14.15 -9.53 14.31
C ILE A 120 -15.59 -9.10 14.03
N ILE A 121 -15.80 -7.79 13.82
CA ILE A 121 -17.07 -7.24 13.34
C ILE A 121 -17.05 -7.31 11.81
N GLN A 122 -17.94 -8.12 11.25
CA GLN A 122 -18.07 -8.31 9.80
C GLN A 122 -18.96 -7.24 9.14
N ASP A 123 -19.86 -6.63 9.91
CA ASP A 123 -20.67 -5.51 9.42
C ASP A 123 -19.78 -4.29 9.15
N SER A 124 -20.01 -3.62 8.02
CA SER A 124 -19.29 -2.41 7.62
C SER A 124 -19.91 -1.12 8.15
N SER A 125 -21.15 -1.19 8.65
CA SER A 125 -21.93 -0.08 9.19
C SER A 125 -21.24 0.59 10.38
N PRO A 126 -21.55 1.87 10.67
CA PRO A 126 -21.09 2.51 11.89
C PRO A 126 -21.45 1.66 13.12
N VAL A 127 -20.46 1.39 13.96
CA VAL A 127 -20.62 0.51 15.12
C VAL A 127 -21.28 1.29 16.25
N ASN A 128 -22.35 0.73 16.81
CA ASN A 128 -22.93 1.22 18.05
C ASN A 128 -22.11 0.72 19.24
N LEU A 129 -21.41 1.64 19.93
CA LEU A 129 -20.53 1.29 21.05
C LEU A 129 -21.30 0.70 22.24
N ASP A 130 -22.56 1.06 22.42
CA ASP A 130 -23.40 0.59 23.52
C ASP A 130 -23.79 -0.90 23.39
N GLU A 131 -23.67 -1.46 22.18
CA GLU A 131 -23.98 -2.87 21.88
C GLU A 131 -22.74 -3.77 21.99
N LEU A 132 -21.55 -3.19 22.17
CA LEU A 132 -20.31 -3.95 22.28
C LEU A 132 -20.11 -4.48 23.70
N ASP A 133 -19.72 -5.75 23.81
CA ASP A 133 -19.28 -6.33 25.07
C ASP A 133 -17.97 -5.66 25.55
N PRO A 134 -17.96 -4.94 26.70
CA PRO A 134 -16.76 -4.26 27.20
C PRO A 134 -15.64 -5.21 27.64
N GLN A 135 -15.93 -6.50 27.82
CA GLN A 135 -14.94 -7.53 28.17
C GLN A 135 -14.21 -8.12 26.96
N MET A 136 -14.49 -7.60 25.75
CA MET A 136 -13.99 -8.14 24.50
C MET A 136 -13.25 -7.07 23.69
N ALA A 137 -12.23 -7.49 22.96
CA ALA A 137 -11.54 -6.70 21.96
C ALA A 137 -12.26 -6.85 20.61
N HIS A 138 -13.00 -5.82 20.20
CA HIS A 138 -13.69 -5.83 18.91
C HIS A 138 -12.87 -5.13 17.84
N ILE A 139 -12.76 -5.76 16.67
CA ILE A 139 -12.03 -5.22 15.52
C ILE A 139 -12.95 -5.27 14.31
N GLN A 140 -13.29 -4.11 13.76
CA GLN A 140 -14.08 -4.03 12.54
C GLN A 140 -13.13 -3.94 11.34
N ILE A 141 -13.30 -4.85 10.38
CA ILE A 141 -12.48 -4.90 9.18
C ILE A 141 -13.39 -4.75 7.97
N THR A 142 -13.06 -3.81 7.09
CA THR A 142 -13.87 -3.52 5.90
C THR A 142 -12.95 -3.34 4.70
N HIS A 143 -13.20 -4.10 3.64
CA HIS A 143 -12.52 -3.89 2.37
C HIS A 143 -12.93 -2.53 1.79
N VAL A 144 -11.95 -1.75 1.35
CA VAL A 144 -12.17 -0.44 0.76
C VAL A 144 -11.44 -0.33 -0.57
N THR A 145 -11.96 0.50 -1.46
CA THR A 145 -11.34 0.84 -2.73
C THR A 145 -10.94 2.31 -2.72
N PRO A 146 -9.83 2.68 -3.38
CA PRO A 146 -9.49 4.10 -3.56
C PRO A 146 -10.66 4.86 -4.18
N PHE A 147 -10.98 6.01 -3.60
CA PHE A 147 -12.00 6.93 -4.12
C PHE A 147 -11.31 8.00 -4.97
N PHE A 148 -11.93 8.35 -6.09
CA PHE A 148 -11.48 9.42 -6.98
C PHE A 148 -12.68 10.27 -7.36
N ASP A 149 -12.56 11.58 -7.26
CA ASP A 149 -13.60 12.49 -7.76
C ASP A 149 -13.67 12.48 -9.30
N GLU A 150 -14.60 13.25 -9.87
CA GLU A 150 -14.78 13.32 -11.33
C GLU A 150 -13.52 13.77 -12.06
N HIS A 151 -12.77 14.71 -11.49
CA HIS A 151 -11.55 15.22 -12.09
C HIS A 151 -10.41 14.20 -11.99
N GLU A 152 -10.16 13.66 -10.79
CA GLU A 152 -9.15 12.63 -10.56
C GLU A 152 -9.39 11.38 -11.38
N SER A 153 -10.66 11.00 -11.57
CA SER A 153 -11.05 9.85 -12.39
C SER A 153 -10.64 10.00 -13.86
N VAL A 154 -10.59 11.23 -14.37
CA VAL A 154 -10.14 11.53 -15.73
C VAL A 154 -8.61 11.60 -15.81
N THR A 155 -7.93 12.15 -14.79
CA THR A 155 -6.47 12.30 -14.81
C THR A 155 -5.71 11.02 -14.44
N ARG A 156 -6.27 10.18 -13.56
CA ARG A 156 -5.67 8.91 -13.13
C ARG A 156 -6.18 7.79 -14.02
N VAL A 157 -5.50 7.59 -15.15
CA VAL A 157 -5.94 6.66 -16.20
C VAL A 157 -5.36 5.27 -15.96
N SER A 158 -4.10 5.20 -15.54
CA SER A 158 -3.36 3.94 -15.38
C SER A 158 -3.62 3.27 -14.03
N GLU A 159 -3.37 1.96 -13.99
CA GLU A 159 -3.40 1.17 -12.75
C GLU A 159 -2.40 1.70 -11.71
N PHE A 160 -1.23 2.18 -12.16
CA PHE A 160 -0.24 2.81 -11.29
C PHE A 160 -0.76 4.10 -10.65
N GLU A 161 -1.31 5.03 -11.45
CA GLU A 161 -1.83 6.31 -10.94
C GLU A 161 -2.98 6.14 -9.95
N ARG A 162 -3.80 5.10 -10.13
CA ARG A 162 -4.88 4.74 -9.20
C ARG A 162 -4.39 4.04 -7.93
N ASN A 163 -3.10 3.73 -7.82
CA ASN A 163 -2.48 3.03 -6.68
C ASN A 163 -1.19 3.70 -6.18
N HIS A 164 -0.95 4.95 -6.58
CA HIS A 164 0.21 5.75 -6.20
C HIS A 164 -0.25 7.12 -5.72
N ASN A 165 0.25 7.54 -4.56
CA ASN A 165 -0.13 8.80 -3.90
C ASN A 165 -1.66 8.97 -3.80
N ILE A 166 -2.29 7.99 -3.16
CA ILE A 166 -3.71 8.00 -2.80
C ILE A 166 -3.84 8.24 -1.29
N SER A 167 -4.92 8.90 -0.88
CA SER A 167 -5.19 9.28 0.52
C SER A 167 -6.64 9.09 0.88
#